data_AF-A0A6P1NP04-F1
#
_entry.id   AF-A0A6P1NP04-F1
#
_cell.length_a   1.000
_cell.length_b   1.000
_cell.length_c   1.000
_cell.angle_alpha   90.00
_cell.angle_beta   90.00
_cell.angle_gamma   90.00
#
_symmetry.space_group_name_H-M   'P 1'
#
loop_
_entity.id
_entity.type
_entity.pdbx_description
1 polymer ?
#
loop_
_entity_poly.entity_id
_entity_poly.type
_entity_poly.pdbx_seq_one_letter_code
_entity_poly.pdbx_strand_id
1 'polypeptide(L)'
;MAGQRIGYIRVSSLDQNTQRQLEGIQLDRIFTDKASGKDIKRPELDELLRFIRDGDTLVVHSMDRLARNLDDLRSLVQKLTKKGVRIEFLKENLTFTGEDSPLANLMLSVMGAFAEFERALIGERQREGITLAKARGAYRGRRKALSPEKASELRKRAGAGEQKTGLAREFGISRETLYQYLKTAS
;
A
#
# COMPACT_ATOMS: atom_id res chain seq x y z
N MET A 1 1.11 37.17 13.52
CA MET A 1 -0.10 36.79 12.75
C MET A 1 -0.55 35.44 13.26
N ALA A 2 -1.84 35.24 13.52
CA ALA A 2 -2.34 33.91 13.89
C ALA A 2 -2.13 32.96 12.69
N GLY A 3 -1.53 31.79 12.92
CA GLY A 3 -1.36 30.78 11.87
C GLY A 3 -2.68 30.10 11.50
N GLN A 4 -2.71 29.48 10.33
CA GLN A 4 -3.90 28.82 9.79
C GLN A 4 -4.02 27.37 10.29
N ARG A 5 -5.25 26.87 10.44
CA ARG A 5 -5.56 25.45 10.66
C ARG A 5 -5.79 24.78 9.31
N ILE A 6 -4.86 23.93 8.88
CA ILE A 6 -4.85 23.28 7.58
C ILE A 6 -5.17 21.80 7.77
N GLY A 7 -6.22 21.32 7.12
CA GLY A 7 -6.62 19.92 7.13
C GLY A 7 -5.94 19.09 6.05
N TYR A 8 -5.56 17.86 6.39
CA TYR A 8 -5.15 16.86 5.41
C TYR A 8 -6.00 15.59 5.52
N ILE A 9 -6.56 15.15 4.40
CA ILE A 9 -7.41 13.97 4.30
C ILE A 9 -6.81 13.00 3.28
N ARG A 10 -6.75 11.71 3.64
CA ARG A 10 -6.37 10.64 2.70
C ARG A 10 -7.48 9.61 2.62
N VAL A 11 -8.11 9.53 1.46
CA VAL A 11 -9.25 8.64 1.19
C VAL A 11 -8.76 7.42 0.41
N SER A 12 -9.18 6.21 0.81
CA SER A 12 -8.91 5.01 0.00
C SER A 12 -10.16 4.61 -0.76
N SER A 13 -10.00 4.00 -1.93
CA SER A 13 -11.12 3.54 -2.76
C SER A 13 -12.02 2.48 -2.09
N LEU A 14 -11.59 1.90 -0.97
CA LEU A 14 -12.35 0.91 -0.18
C LEU A 14 -13.16 1.55 0.94
N ASP A 15 -12.93 2.84 1.23
CA ASP A 15 -13.40 3.49 2.45
C ASP A 15 -14.50 4.50 2.09
N GLN A 16 -15.75 4.03 1.99
CA GLN A 16 -16.92 4.86 1.68
C GLN A 16 -17.17 5.96 2.74
N ASN A 17 -16.58 5.82 3.94
CA ASN A 17 -16.81 6.72 5.08
C ASN A 17 -15.86 7.93 5.14
N THR A 18 -15.14 8.17 4.04
CA THR A 18 -14.08 9.17 3.97
C THR A 18 -14.56 10.62 4.09
N GLN A 19 -15.87 10.86 3.97
CA GLN A 19 -16.51 12.16 4.20
C GLN A 19 -16.46 12.66 5.67
N ARG A 20 -16.14 11.81 6.65
CA ARG A 20 -16.27 12.17 8.08
C ARG A 20 -14.96 12.43 8.84
N GLN A 21 -13.80 12.38 8.19
CA GLN A 21 -12.51 12.41 8.89
C GLN A 21 -12.24 13.71 9.67
N LEU A 22 -12.65 14.86 9.15
CA LEU A 22 -12.47 16.17 9.78
C LEU A 22 -13.80 16.93 9.88
N GLU A 23 -14.92 16.21 9.88
CA GLU A 23 -16.25 16.80 9.94
C GLU A 23 -16.45 17.52 11.28
N GLY A 24 -16.94 18.76 11.24
CA GLY A 24 -17.12 19.59 12.44
C GLY A 24 -15.85 20.27 12.96
N ILE A 25 -14.68 20.07 12.33
CA ILE A 25 -13.45 20.78 12.69
C ILE A 25 -13.36 22.06 11.88
N GLN A 26 -13.13 23.18 12.57
CA GLN A 26 -12.87 24.46 11.91
C GLN A 26 -11.45 24.46 11.29
N LEU A 27 -11.42 24.57 9.97
CA LEU A 27 -10.21 24.52 9.14
C LEU A 27 -10.27 25.65 8.11
N ASP A 28 -9.15 26.33 7.90
CA ASP A 28 -9.02 27.42 6.93
C ASP A 28 -8.82 26.89 5.51
N ARG A 29 -8.15 25.73 5.39
CA ARG A 29 -7.90 25.05 4.11
C ARG A 29 -7.82 23.54 4.28
N ILE A 30 -8.23 22.79 3.26
CA ILE A 30 -8.20 21.31 3.27
C ILE A 30 -7.53 20.80 1.99
N PHE A 31 -6.64 19.81 2.14
CA PHE A 31 -5.99 19.07 1.06
C PHE A 31 -6.43 17.61 1.12
N THR A 32 -6.82 17.01 -0.02
CA THR A 32 -7.44 15.67 -0.04
C THR A 32 -6.84 14.75 -1.10
N ASP A 33 -6.02 13.79 -0.68
CA ASP A 33 -5.50 12.75 -1.57
C ASP A 33 -6.48 11.58 -1.72
N LYS A 34 -6.72 11.17 -2.97
CA LYS A 34 -7.50 9.96 -3.32
C LYS A 34 -6.56 8.80 -3.68
N ALA A 35 -6.46 7.81 -2.83
CA ALA A 35 -5.70 6.59 -3.08
C ALA A 35 -6.61 5.48 -3.64
N SER A 36 -6.44 5.16 -4.92
CA SER A 36 -6.86 3.84 -5.45
C SER A 36 -5.87 2.79 -4.92
N GLY A 37 -6.30 1.56 -4.62
CA GLY A 37 -5.48 0.54 -3.91
C GLY A 37 -4.08 0.21 -4.47
N LYS A 38 -3.67 0.76 -5.62
CA LYS A 38 -2.30 0.69 -6.18
C LYS A 38 -1.57 2.02 -6.25
N ASP A 39 -2.25 3.14 -6.00
CA ASP A 39 -1.71 4.48 -6.24
C ASP A 39 -0.90 4.97 -5.05
N ILE A 40 0.38 5.21 -5.31
CA ILE A 40 1.36 5.63 -4.32
C ILE A 40 1.40 7.16 -4.26
N LYS A 41 0.91 7.88 -5.27
CA LYS A 41 1.10 9.33 -5.39
C LYS A 41 0.24 10.10 -4.38
N ARG A 42 0.81 11.18 -3.82
CA ARG A 42 0.18 12.07 -2.82
C ARG A 42 0.34 13.54 -3.22
N PRO A 43 -0.14 13.94 -4.42
CA PRO A 43 0.09 15.28 -4.94
C PRO A 43 -0.44 16.38 -4.01
N GLU A 44 -1.54 16.12 -3.28
CA GLU A 44 -2.14 17.10 -2.37
C GLU A 44 -1.33 17.25 -1.09
N LEU A 45 -0.72 16.18 -0.58
CA LEU A 45 0.26 16.30 0.49
C LEU A 45 1.47 17.13 0.03
N ASP A 46 1.97 16.90 -1.17
CA ASP A 46 3.10 17.66 -1.70
C ASP A 46 2.76 19.15 -1.85
N GLU A 47 1.54 19.48 -2.26
CA GLU A 47 1.05 20.86 -2.30
C GLU A 47 0.91 21.47 -0.91
N LEU A 48 0.33 20.73 0.04
CA LEU A 48 0.24 21.14 1.43
C LEU A 48 1.61 21.48 2.01
N LEU A 49 2.61 20.63 1.79
CA LEU A 49 3.97 20.84 2.30
C LEU A 49 4.64 22.09 1.71
N ARG A 50 4.26 22.49 0.48
CA ARG A 50 4.70 23.76 -0.13
C ARG A 50 3.93 24.96 0.43
N PHE A 51 2.64 24.79 0.72
CA PHE A 51 1.74 25.84 1.19
C PHE A 51 1.93 26.20 2.67
N ILE A 52 2.03 25.19 3.54
CA ILE A 52 2.07 25.36 5.00
C ILE A 52 3.30 26.15 5.43
N ARG A 53 3.17 27.04 6.42
CA ARG A 53 4.24 27.93 6.89
C ARG A 53 4.35 27.94 8.42
N ASP A 54 5.39 28.60 8.91
CA ASP A 54 5.60 28.82 10.35
C ASP A 54 4.36 29.40 11.03
N GLY A 55 4.05 28.89 12.22
CA GLY A 55 2.88 29.24 13.01
C GLY A 55 1.58 28.53 12.64
N ASP A 56 1.49 27.87 11.47
CA ASP A 56 0.31 27.10 11.08
C ASP A 56 0.16 25.81 11.90
N THR A 57 -1.06 25.27 11.92
CA THR A 57 -1.40 23.97 12.49
C THR A 57 -1.87 23.03 11.39
N LEU A 58 -1.15 21.93 11.17
CA LEU A 58 -1.61 20.79 10.37
C LEU A 58 -2.53 19.90 11.21
N VAL A 59 -3.79 19.75 10.80
CA VAL A 59 -4.77 18.88 11.43
C VAL A 59 -4.98 17.64 10.56
N VAL A 60 -4.79 16.46 11.15
CA VAL A 60 -4.98 15.17 10.49
C VAL A 60 -5.83 14.27 11.38
N HIS A 61 -6.72 13.48 10.78
CA HIS A 61 -7.54 12.57 11.56
C HIS A 61 -6.71 11.54 12.33
N SER A 62 -5.75 10.88 11.67
CA SER A 62 -4.88 9.88 12.31
C SER A 62 -3.52 9.76 11.64
N MET A 63 -2.54 9.21 12.37
CA MET A 63 -1.16 9.09 11.87
C MET A 63 -1.02 8.24 10.59
N ASP A 64 -1.78 7.14 10.51
CA ASP A 64 -1.80 6.27 9.32
C ASP A 64 -2.29 6.98 8.06
N ARG A 65 -3.03 8.09 8.22
CA ARG A 65 -3.49 8.92 7.11
C ARG A 65 -2.40 9.90 6.67
N LEU A 66 -1.56 10.38 7.60
CA LEU A 66 -0.45 11.26 7.26
C LEU A 66 0.75 10.53 6.66
N ALA A 67 1.07 9.31 7.09
CA ALA A 67 2.31 8.62 6.70
C ALA A 67 2.06 7.22 6.11
N ARG A 68 3.05 6.66 5.42
CA ARG A 68 3.02 5.26 4.92
C ARG A 68 3.64 4.26 5.89
N ASN A 69 4.57 4.73 6.70
CA ASN A 69 5.27 3.96 7.72
C ASN A 69 5.81 4.92 8.79
N LEU A 70 6.49 4.36 9.79
CA LEU A 70 7.02 5.16 10.90
C LEU A 70 8.11 6.13 10.46
N ASP A 71 9.03 5.72 9.59
CA ASP A 71 10.12 6.60 9.15
C ASP A 71 9.60 7.82 8.39
N ASP A 72 8.60 7.62 7.52
CA ASP A 72 7.88 8.67 6.82
C ASP A 72 7.18 9.60 7.80
N LEU A 73 6.50 9.05 8.82
CA LEU A 73 5.86 9.84 9.86
C LEU A 73 6.87 10.69 10.63
N ARG A 74 7.95 10.08 11.12
CA ARG A 74 9.02 10.76 11.86
C ARG A 74 9.63 11.87 11.01
N SER A 75 9.91 11.61 9.73
CA SER A 75 10.47 12.59 8.81
C SER A 75 9.52 13.78 8.59
N LEU A 76 8.22 13.51 8.34
CA LEU A 76 7.21 14.55 8.16
C LEU A 76 7.03 15.39 9.42
N VAL A 77 6.93 14.75 10.59
CA VAL A 77 6.80 15.42 11.88
C VAL A 77 8.00 16.34 12.10
N GLN A 78 9.22 15.80 12.04
CA GLN A 78 10.44 16.60 12.24
C GLN A 78 10.58 17.75 11.25
N LYS A 79 10.24 17.52 9.97
CA LYS A 79 10.32 18.56 8.93
C LYS A 79 9.38 19.72 9.21
N LEU A 80 8.14 19.41 9.57
CA LEU A 80 7.10 20.42 9.83
C LEU A 80 7.35 21.13 11.15
N THR A 81 7.68 20.39 12.22
CA THR A 81 7.93 21.00 13.52
C THR A 81 9.18 21.88 13.54
N LYS A 82 10.25 21.49 12.82
CA LYS A 82 11.41 22.38 12.60
C LYS A 82 11.07 23.65 11.82
N LYS A 83 10.00 23.62 11.02
CA LYS A 83 9.46 24.80 10.33
C LYS A 83 8.55 25.64 11.23
N GLY A 84 8.35 25.26 12.50
CA GLY A 84 7.46 25.92 13.45
C GLY A 84 5.98 25.61 13.22
N VAL A 85 5.67 24.51 12.52
CA VAL A 85 4.31 24.02 12.30
C VAL A 85 3.89 23.11 13.45
N ARG A 86 2.69 23.33 13.99
CA ARG A 86 2.03 22.39 14.92
C ARG A 86 1.35 21.27 14.13
N ILE A 87 1.41 20.03 14.60
CA ILE A 87 0.67 18.91 14.01
C ILE A 87 -0.28 18.33 15.05
N GLU A 88 -1.57 18.22 14.73
CA GLU A 88 -2.61 17.64 15.57
C GLU A 88 -3.14 16.35 14.92
N PHE A 89 -3.10 15.24 15.66
CA PHE A 89 -3.73 13.97 15.30
C PHE A 89 -4.96 13.74 16.18
N LEU A 90 -6.15 13.82 15.57
CA LEU A 90 -7.40 13.83 16.33
C LEU A 90 -7.73 12.48 16.98
N LYS A 91 -7.58 11.37 16.24
CA LYS A 91 -7.90 10.03 16.72
C LYS A 91 -6.99 9.61 17.88
N GLU A 92 -5.72 9.95 17.81
CA GLU A 92 -4.74 9.62 18.84
C GLU A 92 -4.67 10.67 19.96
N ASN A 93 -5.35 11.82 19.81
CA ASN A 93 -5.28 12.97 20.70
C ASN A 93 -3.82 13.41 20.98
N LEU A 94 -3.01 13.47 19.91
CA LEU A 94 -1.59 13.80 19.98
C LEU A 94 -1.28 15.09 19.24
N THR A 95 -0.42 15.91 19.84
CA THR A 95 0.04 17.18 19.27
C THR A 95 1.56 17.27 19.28
N PHE A 96 2.14 17.73 18.18
CA PHE A 96 3.58 17.95 18.00
C PHE A 96 3.83 19.43 17.69
N THR A 97 4.69 20.10 18.45
CA THR A 97 4.89 21.57 18.35
C THR A 97 6.32 21.99 18.01
N GLY A 98 7.28 21.06 17.93
CA GLY A 98 8.68 21.38 17.65
C GLY A 98 9.51 21.83 18.83
N GLU A 99 8.89 22.02 19.99
CA GLU A 99 9.61 21.81 21.24
C GLU A 99 10.07 20.35 21.23
N ASP A 100 11.39 20.13 21.22
CA ASP A 100 12.00 18.80 21.30
C ASP A 100 11.49 18.14 22.57
N SER A 101 10.38 17.42 22.46
CA SER A 101 9.79 16.67 23.54
C SER A 101 10.30 15.25 23.39
N PRO A 102 11.22 14.79 24.26
CA PRO A 102 11.64 13.39 24.29
C PRO A 102 10.43 12.45 24.35
N LEU A 103 9.33 12.89 24.96
CA LEU A 103 8.06 12.17 25.01
C LEU A 103 7.42 12.05 23.62
N ALA A 104 7.41 13.09 22.80
CA ALA A 104 6.91 13.02 21.42
C ALA A 104 7.71 12.03 20.57
N ASN A 105 9.04 12.05 20.69
CA ASN A 105 9.93 11.09 20.01
C ASN A 105 9.74 9.66 20.52
N LEU A 106 9.59 9.47 21.84
CA LEU A 106 9.29 8.17 22.46
C LEU A 106 7.94 7.63 21.97
N MET A 107 6.90 8.47 21.96
CA MET A 107 5.57 8.08 21.52
C MET A 107 5.57 7.66 20.05
N LEU A 108 6.25 8.41 19.17
CA LEU A 108 6.44 7.98 17.78
C LEU A 108 7.13 6.62 17.71
N SER A 109 8.20 6.41 18.48
CA SER A 109 8.95 5.15 18.49
C SER A 109 8.11 3.96 18.97
N VAL A 110 7.34 4.14 20.05
CA VAL A 110 6.44 3.11 20.61
C VAL A 110 5.32 2.77 19.62
N MET A 111 4.71 3.77 19.00
CA MET A 111 3.65 3.55 18.01
C MET A 111 4.18 2.80 16.78
N GLY A 112 5.40 3.09 16.35
CA GLY A 112 6.07 2.35 15.30
C GLY A 112 6.29 0.88 15.63
N ALA A 113 6.82 0.60 16.82
CA ALA A 113 7.02 -0.76 17.29
C ALA A 113 5.68 -1.54 17.35
N PHE A 114 4.60 -0.88 17.79
CA PHE A 114 3.28 -1.49 17.82
C PHE A 114 2.73 -1.81 16.42
N ALA A 115 2.90 -0.90 15.45
CA ALA A 115 2.47 -1.12 14.07
C ALA A 115 3.28 -2.24 13.36
N GLU A 116 4.55 -2.41 13.70
CA GLU A 116 5.35 -3.55 13.24
C GLU A 116 4.88 -4.87 13.86
N PHE A 117 4.60 -4.85 15.16
CA PHE A 117 4.03 -5.99 15.88
C PHE A 117 2.70 -6.46 15.29
N GLU A 118 1.75 -5.54 15.02
CA GLU A 118 0.47 -5.89 14.40
C GLU A 118 0.65 -6.49 13.00
N ARG A 119 1.55 -5.93 12.18
CA ARG A 119 1.86 -6.47 10.85
C ARG A 119 2.46 -7.87 10.94
N ALA A 120 3.34 -8.11 11.91
CA ALA A 120 3.90 -9.43 12.16
C ALA A 120 2.81 -10.47 12.50
N LEU A 121 1.89 -10.11 13.40
CA LEU A 121 0.75 -10.97 13.78
C LEU A 121 -0.19 -11.27 12.61
N ILE A 122 -0.51 -10.28 11.77
CA ILE A 122 -1.32 -10.50 10.56
C ILE A 122 -0.62 -11.48 9.62
N GLY A 123 0.69 -11.29 9.39
CA GLY A 123 1.49 -12.16 8.55
C GLY A 123 1.64 -13.58 9.11
N GLU A 124 1.65 -13.74 10.44
CA GLU A 124 1.64 -15.04 11.11
C GLU A 124 0.31 -15.78 10.87
N ARG A 125 -0.83 -15.14 11.15
CA ARG A 125 -2.16 -15.72 10.88
C ARG A 125 -2.37 -16.07 9.42
N GLN A 126 -1.86 -15.24 8.49
CA GLN A 126 -1.92 -15.54 7.07
C GLN A 126 -1.12 -16.81 6.74
N ARG A 127 0.10 -16.96 7.29
CA ARG A 127 0.92 -18.15 7.09
C ARG A 127 0.24 -19.40 7.66
N GLU A 128 -0.36 -19.30 8.83
CA GLU A 128 -1.17 -20.39 9.42
C GLU A 128 -2.33 -20.78 8.50
N GLY A 129 -3.09 -19.79 8.01
CA GLY A 129 -4.19 -20.02 7.07
C GLY A 129 -3.73 -20.67 5.77
N ILE A 130 -2.59 -20.24 5.22
CA ILE A 130 -1.96 -20.87 4.05
C ILE A 130 -1.57 -22.32 4.34
N THR A 131 -0.97 -22.60 5.49
CA THR A 131 -0.57 -23.96 5.89
C THR A 131 -1.79 -24.88 6.01
N LEU A 132 -2.86 -24.43 6.66
CA LEU A 132 -4.13 -25.16 6.76
C LEU A 132 -4.76 -25.38 5.37
N ALA A 133 -4.77 -24.37 4.51
CA ALA A 133 -5.30 -24.48 3.15
C ALA A 133 -4.45 -25.42 2.26
N LYS A 134 -3.12 -25.46 2.43
CA LYS A 134 -2.24 -26.44 1.78
C LYS A 134 -2.54 -27.86 2.28
N ALA A 135 -2.67 -28.05 3.59
CA ALA A 135 -2.98 -29.36 4.19
C ALA A 135 -4.34 -29.90 3.70
N ARG A 136 -5.33 -29.03 3.49
CA ARG A 136 -6.65 -29.37 2.93
C ARG A 136 -6.67 -29.49 1.40
N GLY A 137 -5.53 -29.33 0.73
CA GLY A 137 -5.42 -29.45 -0.74
C GLY A 137 -6.12 -28.34 -1.55
N ALA A 138 -6.37 -27.17 -0.93
CA ALA A 138 -7.06 -26.07 -1.60
C ALA A 138 -6.23 -25.44 -2.75
N TYR A 139 -4.90 -25.50 -2.65
CA TYR A 139 -4.00 -25.00 -3.69
C TYR A 139 -3.82 -26.05 -4.80
N ARG A 140 -4.58 -25.91 -5.91
CA ARG A 140 -4.49 -26.78 -7.09
C ARG A 140 -3.48 -26.31 -8.15
N GLY A 141 -2.60 -25.37 -7.79
CA GLY A 141 -1.66 -24.74 -8.71
C GLY A 141 -2.35 -23.90 -9.79
N ARG A 142 -1.55 -23.36 -10.71
CA ARG A 142 -2.06 -22.64 -11.89
C ARG A 142 -2.74 -23.66 -12.82
N ARG A 143 -3.98 -23.39 -13.24
CA ARG A 143 -4.65 -24.20 -14.27
C ARG A 143 -3.75 -24.31 -15.50
N LYS A 144 -3.53 -25.54 -15.99
CA LYS A 144 -2.78 -25.80 -17.22
C LYS A 144 -3.46 -25.09 -18.39
N ALA A 145 -2.64 -24.50 -19.28
CA ALA A 145 -3.15 -23.71 -20.41
C ALA A 145 -3.78 -24.59 -21.50
N LEU A 146 -3.28 -25.81 -21.66
CA LEU A 146 -3.80 -26.82 -22.59
C LEU A 146 -4.32 -28.05 -21.83
N SER A 147 -5.38 -28.66 -22.37
CA SER A 147 -5.85 -29.98 -21.96
C SER A 147 -4.80 -31.06 -22.32
N PRO A 148 -4.85 -32.26 -21.71
CA PRO A 148 -3.93 -33.34 -22.00
C PRO A 148 -3.88 -33.71 -23.50
N GLU A 149 -5.03 -33.67 -24.17
CA GLU A 149 -5.17 -34.00 -25.59
C GLU A 149 -4.45 -32.97 -26.46
N LYS A 150 -4.71 -31.68 -26.23
CA LYS A 150 -4.03 -30.58 -26.94
C LYS A 150 -2.53 -30.54 -26.66
N ALA A 151 -2.11 -30.86 -25.43
CA ALA A 151 -0.70 -30.95 -25.10
C ALA A 151 0.00 -32.12 -25.83
N SER A 152 -0.69 -33.25 -26.01
CA SER A 152 -0.18 -34.38 -26.79
C SER A 152 -0.05 -34.03 -28.28
N GLU A 153 -1.08 -33.39 -28.82
CA GLU A 153 -1.10 -32.93 -30.22
C GLU A 153 0.04 -31.92 -30.49
N LEU A 154 0.21 -30.93 -29.61
CA LEU A 154 1.30 -29.96 -29.69
C LEU A 154 2.68 -30.63 -29.75
N ARG A 155 2.90 -31.66 -28.93
CA ARG A 155 4.18 -32.40 -28.91
C ARG A 155 4.41 -33.19 -30.19
N LYS A 156 3.38 -33.89 -30.68
CA LYS A 156 3.46 -34.65 -31.94
C LYS A 156 3.83 -33.75 -33.10
N ARG A 157 3.15 -32.61 -33.22
CA ARG A 157 3.37 -31.62 -34.29
C ARG A 157 4.74 -30.94 -34.18
N ALA A 158 5.17 -30.59 -32.97
CA ALA A 158 6.51 -30.08 -32.76
C ALA A 158 7.61 -31.12 -33.08
N GLY A 159 7.37 -32.41 -32.79
CA GLY A 159 8.27 -33.52 -33.13
C GLY A 159 8.34 -33.81 -34.63
N ALA A 160 7.27 -33.53 -35.37
CA ALA A 160 7.22 -33.60 -36.83
C ALA A 160 7.95 -32.45 -37.54
N GLY A 161 8.56 -31.51 -36.79
CA GLY A 161 9.36 -30.41 -37.33
C GLY A 161 8.59 -29.12 -37.62
N GLU A 162 7.31 -29.02 -37.23
CA GLU A 162 6.53 -27.79 -37.43
C GLU A 162 7.13 -26.59 -36.67
N GLN A 163 6.97 -25.39 -37.24
CA GLN A 163 7.57 -24.19 -36.68
C GLN A 163 6.93 -23.84 -35.33
N LYS A 164 7.75 -23.88 -34.27
CA LYS A 164 7.34 -23.62 -32.87
C LYS A 164 6.61 -22.29 -32.67
N THR A 165 6.96 -21.26 -33.43
CA THR A 165 6.30 -19.94 -33.35
C THR A 165 4.87 -19.99 -33.90
N GLY A 166 4.62 -20.75 -34.97
CA GLY A 166 3.29 -20.98 -35.53
C GLY A 166 2.42 -21.77 -34.56
N LEU A 167 2.96 -22.88 -34.03
CA LEU A 167 2.26 -23.71 -33.04
C LEU A 167 1.88 -22.93 -31.77
N ALA A 168 2.75 -22.06 -31.25
CA ALA A 168 2.41 -21.25 -30.08
C ALA A 168 1.16 -20.37 -30.32
N ARG A 169 1.08 -19.73 -31.50
CA ARG A 169 -0.06 -18.89 -31.88
C ARG A 169 -1.32 -19.71 -32.07
N GLU A 170 -1.23 -20.84 -32.76
CA GLU A 170 -2.36 -21.71 -33.06
C GLU A 170 -2.98 -22.30 -31.79
N PHE A 171 -2.14 -22.73 -30.84
CA PHE A 171 -2.58 -23.27 -29.55
C PHE A 171 -2.93 -22.17 -28.52
N GLY A 172 -2.80 -20.88 -28.89
CA GLY A 172 -3.15 -19.75 -28.02
C GLY A 172 -2.27 -19.62 -26.77
N ILE A 173 -1.00 -20.05 -26.84
CA ILE A 173 -0.07 -20.06 -25.71
C ILE A 173 1.19 -19.24 -26.01
N SER A 174 1.88 -18.77 -24.96
CA SER A 174 3.17 -18.09 -25.15
C SER A 174 4.24 -19.08 -25.64
N ARG A 175 5.28 -18.58 -26.32
CA ARG A 175 6.44 -19.40 -26.71
C ARG A 175 7.06 -20.08 -25.49
N GLU A 176 7.12 -19.41 -24.36
CA GLU A 176 7.64 -19.94 -23.11
C GLU A 176 6.81 -21.12 -22.59
N THR A 177 5.48 -21.00 -22.58
CA THR A 177 4.57 -22.10 -22.24
C THR A 177 4.71 -23.27 -23.20
N LEU A 178 4.90 -23.02 -24.50
CA LEU A 178 5.17 -24.08 -25.48
C LEU A 178 6.44 -24.85 -25.14
N TYR A 179 7.55 -24.17 -24.86
CA TYR A 179 8.80 -24.85 -24.47
C TYR A 179 8.66 -25.63 -23.17
N GLN A 180 7.86 -25.16 -22.20
CA GLN A 180 7.55 -25.93 -20.99
C GLN A 180 6.85 -27.25 -21.32
N TYR A 181 5.84 -27.23 -22.19
CA TYR A 181 5.12 -28.46 -22.61
C TYR A 181 6.01 -29.47 -23.37
N LEU A 182 7.00 -28.97 -24.12
CA LEU A 182 7.98 -29.81 -24.81
C LEU A 182 9.05 -30.37 -23.87
N LYS A 183 9.41 -29.64 -22.80
CA LYS A 183 10.43 -30.06 -21.83
C LYS A 183 9.93 -31.11 -20.82
N THR A 184 8.61 -31.15 -20.55
CA THR A 184 8.00 -32.17 -19.67
C THR A 184 7.88 -33.56 -20.31
N ALA A 185 8.44 -33.78 -21.50
CA ALA A 185 8.43 -35.06 -22.21
C ALA A 185 9.73 -35.89 -22.02
N SER A 186 10.52 -35.58 -20.99
CA SER A 186 11.68 -36.36 -20.53
C SER A 186 11.34 -37.13 -19.27
#